data_AF-A0A349WWD2-F1
#
_entry.id   AF-A0A349WWD2-F1
#
_cell.length_a   1.000
_cell.length_b   1.000
_cell.length_c   1.000
_cell.angle_alpha   90.00
_cell.angle_beta   90.00
_cell.angle_gamma   90.00
#
_symmetry.space_group_name_H-M   'P 1'
#
loop_
_entity.id
_entity.type
_entity.pdbx_description
1 polymer ?
#
loop_
_entity_poly.entity_id
_entity_poly.type
_entity_poly.pdbx_seq_one_letter_code
_entity_poly.pdbx_strand_id
1 'polypeptide(L)'
;MKKHFRKEQILKRKNFLPTLLLTILLWIFFAGLVYFADPQTFGAVPLFFLLLFITLLFTFSLLFANSRRGLVISLSLILFFILLFLGVGNILNLILILAIMVCVELYFSTR
;
A
#
# COMPACT_ATOMS: atom_id res chain seq x y z
N MET A 1 -34.49 -4.58 -11.29
CA MET A 1 -33.58 -5.11 -10.24
C MET A 1 -32.13 -4.59 -10.30
N LYS A 2 -31.43 -4.57 -11.46
CA LYS A 2 -30.01 -4.12 -11.56
C LYS A 2 -29.68 -2.71 -11.01
N LYS A 3 -30.62 -1.75 -11.07
CA LYS A 3 -30.41 -0.37 -10.58
C LYS A 3 -30.29 -0.26 -9.05
N HIS A 4 -30.94 -1.14 -8.28
CA HIS A 4 -30.87 -1.12 -6.82
C HIS A 4 -29.51 -1.62 -6.30
N PHE A 5 -29.00 -2.72 -6.86
CA PHE A 5 -27.68 -3.27 -6.52
C PHE A 5 -26.53 -2.29 -6.81
N ARG A 6 -26.61 -1.52 -7.91
CA ARG A 6 -25.62 -0.46 -8.20
C ARG A 6 -25.66 0.66 -7.17
N LYS A 7 -26.85 1.10 -6.74
CA LYS A 7 -26.98 2.15 -5.72
C LYS A 7 -26.42 1.71 -4.37
N GLU A 8 -26.65 0.48 -3.95
CA GLU A 8 -26.10 -0.05 -2.69
C GLU A 8 -24.56 -0.18 -2.72
N GLN A 9 -23.98 -0.57 -3.87
CA GLN A 9 -22.52 -0.58 -4.04
C GLN A 9 -21.91 0.84 -4.01
N ILE A 10 -22.63 1.85 -4.49
CA ILE A 10 -22.20 3.26 -4.42
C ILE A 10 -22.36 3.82 -2.99
N LEU A 11 -23.43 3.45 -2.28
CA LEU A 11 -23.67 3.86 -0.89
C LEU A 11 -22.68 3.24 0.12
N LYS A 12 -22.18 2.02 -0.15
CA LYS A 12 -21.09 1.41 0.64
C LYS A 12 -19.74 2.12 0.49
N ARG A 13 -19.59 3.01 -0.50
CA ARG A 13 -18.39 3.85 -0.73
C ARG A 13 -18.48 5.23 -0.05
N LYS A 14 -19.27 5.38 1.02
CA LYS A 14 -19.42 6.67 1.75
C LYS A 14 -18.09 7.34 2.13
N ASN A 15 -17.03 6.56 2.35
CA ASN A 15 -15.72 7.09 2.73
C ASN A 15 -14.72 7.22 1.56
N PHE A 16 -15.12 6.95 0.31
CA PHE A 16 -14.22 6.96 -0.86
C PHE A 16 -13.60 8.34 -1.12
N LEU A 17 -14.41 9.41 -1.11
CA LEU A 17 -13.89 10.76 -1.36
C LEU A 17 -12.92 11.24 -0.26
N PRO A 18 -13.25 11.11 1.05
CA PRO A 18 -12.29 11.42 2.12
C PRO A 18 -10.98 10.63 2.02
N THR A 19 -11.05 9.33 1.73
CA THR A 19 -9.85 8.50 1.60
C THR A 19 -9.04 8.83 0.36
N LEU A 20 -9.67 9.19 -0.76
CA LEU A 20 -8.98 9.67 -1.96
C LEU A 20 -8.21 10.96 -1.68
N LEU A 21 -8.85 11.95 -1.05
CA LEU A 21 -8.21 13.21 -0.66
C LEU A 21 -7.02 12.97 0.28
N LEU A 22 -7.20 12.10 1.28
CA LEU A 22 -6.12 11.70 2.18
C LEU A 22 -4.97 11.04 1.43
N THR A 23 -5.26 10.18 0.45
CA THR A 23 -4.24 9.50 -0.36
C THR A 23 -3.44 10.49 -1.20
N ILE A 24 -4.11 11.47 -1.82
CA ILE A 24 -3.44 12.54 -2.57
C ILE A 24 -2.54 13.35 -1.63
N LEU A 25 -3.03 13.73 -0.44
CA LEU A 25 -2.25 14.44 0.57
C LEU A 25 -1.02 13.64 1.00
N LEU A 26 -1.15 12.34 1.21
CA LEU A 26 -0.04 11.43 1.54
C LEU A 26 1.01 11.37 0.43
N TRP A 27 0.60 11.30 -0.84
CA TRP A 27 1.52 11.36 -1.97
C TRP A 27 2.28 12.69 -2.05
N ILE A 28 1.61 13.82 -1.74
CA ILE A 28 2.27 15.13 -1.66
C ILE A 28 3.32 15.14 -0.54
N PHE A 29 2.97 14.65 0.66
CA PHE A 29 3.94 14.55 1.75
C PHE A 29 5.10 13.61 1.41
N PHE A 30 4.83 12.48 0.77
CA PHE A 30 5.85 11.53 0.35
C PHE A 30 6.80 12.15 -0.68
N ALA A 31 6.26 12.83 -1.70
CA ALA A 31 7.06 13.57 -2.66
C ALA A 31 7.89 14.67 -1.98
N GLY A 32 7.29 15.41 -1.04
CA GLY A 32 7.99 16.42 -0.25
C GLY A 32 9.17 15.82 0.53
N LEU A 33 8.96 14.68 1.19
CA LEU A 33 10.05 13.97 1.89
C LEU A 33 11.16 13.59 0.90
N VAL A 34 10.83 13.01 -0.26
CA VAL A 34 11.82 12.57 -1.25
C VAL A 34 12.64 13.73 -1.83
N TYR A 35 12.03 14.90 -2.06
CA TYR A 35 12.71 16.04 -2.66
C TYR A 35 13.45 16.94 -1.65
N PHE A 36 12.96 17.04 -0.41
CA PHE A 36 13.47 18.01 0.56
C PHE A 36 14.21 17.40 1.76
N ALA A 37 14.07 16.11 2.04
CA ALA A 37 14.74 15.49 3.19
C ALA A 37 16.12 14.95 2.81
N ASP A 38 17.12 15.24 3.64
CA ASP A 38 18.44 14.63 3.52
C ASP A 38 18.40 13.19 4.06
N PRO A 39 18.83 12.17 3.29
CA PRO A 39 18.86 10.78 3.77
C PRO A 39 19.80 10.58 4.98
N GLN A 40 20.77 11.47 5.22
CA GLN A 40 21.69 11.40 6.36
C GLN A 40 21.07 11.93 7.66
N THR A 41 19.96 12.67 7.58
CA THR A 41 19.28 13.16 8.78
C THR A 41 18.74 11.98 9.60
N PHE A 42 18.93 12.04 10.91
CA PHE A 42 18.43 11.02 11.83
C PHE A 42 16.92 10.82 11.66
N GLY A 43 16.50 9.57 11.42
CA GLY A 43 15.10 9.20 11.27
C GLY A 43 14.51 9.41 9.86
N ALA A 44 15.26 9.98 8.90
CA ALA A 44 14.77 10.17 7.53
C ALA A 44 14.41 8.84 6.85
N VAL A 45 15.27 7.82 6.98
CA VAL A 45 15.05 6.49 6.39
C VAL A 45 13.84 5.76 7.00
N PRO A 46 13.70 5.62 8.35
CA PRO A 46 12.49 5.07 8.94
C PRO A 46 11.21 5.83 8.52
N LEU A 47 11.26 7.16 8.48
CA LEU A 47 10.13 7.99 8.09
C LEU A 47 9.75 7.77 6.62
N PHE A 48 10.73 7.63 5.73
CA PHE A 48 10.51 7.28 4.32
C PHE A 48 9.72 5.97 4.19
N PHE A 49 10.16 4.90 4.86
CA PHE A 49 9.49 3.60 4.77
C PHE A 49 8.08 3.62 5.39
N LEU A 50 7.91 4.30 6.52
CA LEU A 50 6.60 4.44 7.16
C LEU A 50 5.63 5.22 6.27
N LEU A 51 6.08 6.34 5.70
CA LEU A 51 5.24 7.19 4.85
C LEU A 51 4.92 6.48 3.54
N LEU A 52 5.89 5.78 2.95
CA LEU A 52 5.68 4.94 1.76
C LEU A 52 4.66 3.83 2.05
N PHE A 53 4.77 3.14 3.20
CA PHE A 53 3.84 2.08 3.59
C PHE A 53 2.41 2.61 3.68
N ILE A 54 2.20 3.72 4.41
CA ILE A 54 0.87 4.33 4.59
C ILE A 54 0.32 4.76 3.23
N THR A 55 1.15 5.41 2.40
CA THR A 55 0.75 5.89 1.06
C THR A 55 0.33 4.72 0.16
N LEU A 56 1.11 3.64 0.13
CA LEU A 56 0.78 2.44 -0.65
C LEU A 56 -0.44 1.70 -0.10
N LEU A 57 -0.58 1.59 1.22
CA LEU A 57 -1.73 0.96 1.88
C LEU A 57 -3.03 1.63 1.42
N PHE A 58 -3.12 2.96 1.54
CA PHE A 58 -4.31 3.70 1.12
C PHE A 58 -4.53 3.62 -0.38
N THR A 59 -3.46 3.71 -1.18
CA THR A 59 -3.53 3.58 -2.65
C THR A 59 -4.12 2.22 -3.06
N PHE A 60 -3.56 1.11 -2.59
CA PHE A 60 -4.04 -0.22 -2.95
C PHE A 60 -5.39 -0.55 -2.32
N SER A 61 -5.67 -0.08 -1.10
CA SER A 61 -6.99 -0.24 -0.48
C SER A 61 -8.09 0.42 -1.32
N LEU A 62 -7.81 1.59 -1.92
CA LEU A 62 -8.72 2.28 -2.83
C LEU A 62 -8.84 1.57 -4.17
N LEU A 63 -7.72 1.18 -4.79
CA LEU A 63 -7.70 0.51 -6.09
C LEU A 63 -8.46 -0.83 -6.07
N PHE A 64 -8.23 -1.65 -5.04
CA PHE A 64 -8.89 -2.95 -4.89
C PHE A 64 -10.22 -2.88 -4.16
N ALA A 65 -10.63 -1.68 -3.68
CA ALA A 65 -11.79 -1.48 -2.81
C ALA A 65 -11.83 -2.48 -1.63
N ASN A 66 -10.66 -2.87 -1.13
CA ASN A 66 -10.49 -3.89 -0.09
C ASN A 66 -9.22 -3.61 0.72
N SER A 67 -9.41 -3.19 1.98
CA SER A 67 -8.30 -2.81 2.86
C SER A 67 -7.35 -3.96 3.19
N ARG A 68 -7.85 -5.21 3.22
CA ARG A 68 -7.03 -6.40 3.49
C ARG A 68 -6.07 -6.66 2.34
N ARG A 69 -6.57 -6.62 1.10
CA ARG A 69 -5.72 -6.75 -0.11
C ARG A 69 -4.70 -5.62 -0.19
N GLY A 70 -5.13 -4.40 0.13
CA GLY A 70 -4.25 -3.24 0.19
C GLY A 70 -3.10 -3.43 1.17
N LEU A 71 -3.39 -3.96 2.37
CA LEU A 71 -2.40 -4.24 3.40
C LEU A 71 -1.40 -5.32 2.97
N VAL A 72 -1.89 -6.45 2.45
CA VAL A 72 -1.01 -7.56 2.03
C VAL A 72 -0.03 -7.09 0.96
N ILE A 73 -0.51 -6.38 -0.07
CA ILE A 73 0.33 -5.88 -1.16
C ILE A 73 1.32 -4.81 -0.66
N SER A 74 0.87 -3.86 0.15
CA SER A 74 1.76 -2.81 0.66
C SER A 74 2.84 -3.37 1.58
N LEU A 75 2.51 -4.36 2.42
CA LEU A 75 3.47 -5.03 3.30
C LEU A 75 4.53 -5.79 2.47
N SER A 76 4.09 -6.53 1.45
CA SER A 76 5.00 -7.26 0.54
C SER A 76 5.98 -6.32 -0.17
N LEU A 77 5.49 -5.20 -0.70
CA LEU A 77 6.35 -4.22 -1.37
C LEU A 77 7.33 -3.53 -0.41
N ILE A 78 6.87 -3.14 0.79
CA ILE A 78 7.74 -2.52 1.79
C ILE A 78 8.82 -3.49 2.26
N LEU A 79 8.46 -4.75 2.50
CA LEU A 79 9.43 -5.78 2.88
C LEU A 79 10.47 -5.95 1.77
N PHE A 80 10.06 -5.99 0.50
CA PHE A 80 10.99 -6.03 -0.62
C PHE A 80 11.91 -4.80 -0.68
N PHE A 81 11.38 -3.58 -0.53
CA PHE A 81 12.21 -2.38 -0.54
C PHE A 81 13.17 -2.29 0.66
N ILE A 82 12.78 -2.81 1.83
CA ILE A 82 13.70 -2.92 2.98
C ILE A 82 14.85 -3.87 2.64
N LEU A 83 14.58 -5.04 2.04
CA LEU A 83 15.65 -5.95 1.61
C LEU A 83 16.56 -5.31 0.57
N LEU A 84 15.98 -4.56 -0.38
CA LEU A 84 16.73 -3.81 -1.38
C LEU A 84 17.64 -2.77 -0.72
N PHE A 85 17.12 -2.02 0.25
CA PHE A 85 17.91 -1.05 1.02
C PHE A 85 19.04 -1.68 1.82
N LEU A 86 18.84 -2.88 2.38
CA LEU A 86 19.88 -3.64 3.08
C LEU A 86 20.92 -4.27 2.12
N GLY A 87 20.78 -4.10 0.80
CA GLY A 87 21.68 -4.65 -0.21
C GLY A 87 21.47 -6.13 -0.52
N VAL A 88 20.44 -6.76 0.04
CA VAL A 88 20.12 -8.19 -0.17
C VAL A 88 18.94 -8.36 -1.14
N GLY A 89 18.27 -7.27 -1.55
CA GLY A 89 17.18 -7.31 -2.52
C GLY A 89 17.64 -7.82 -3.88
N ASN A 90 17.14 -8.98 -4.27
CA ASN A 90 17.39 -9.60 -5.56
C ASN A 90 16.09 -10.16 -6.15
N ILE A 91 16.15 -10.63 -7.39
CA ILE A 91 14.95 -11.12 -8.08
C ILE A 91 14.36 -12.39 -7.44
N LEU A 92 15.19 -13.24 -6.83
CA LEU A 92 14.73 -14.42 -6.09
C LEU A 92 13.91 -14.00 -4.86
N ASN A 93 14.38 -13.00 -4.11
CA ASN A 93 13.66 -12.45 -2.97
C ASN A 93 12.33 -11.83 -3.40
N LEU A 94 12.28 -11.13 -4.53
CA LEU A 94 11.02 -10.64 -5.09
C LEU A 94 10.03 -11.77 -5.38
N ILE A 95 10.48 -12.83 -6.06
CA ILE A 95 9.65 -13.99 -6.41
C ILE A 95 9.14 -14.70 -5.16
N LEU A 96 9.99 -14.91 -4.15
CA LEU A 96 9.62 -15.53 -2.88
C LEU A 96 8.55 -14.72 -2.15
N ILE A 97 8.73 -13.39 -2.08
CA ILE A 97 7.75 -12.49 -1.45
C ILE A 97 6.42 -12.53 -2.20
N LEU A 98 6.43 -12.54 -3.52
CA LEU A 98 5.21 -12.66 -4.33
C LEU A 98 4.51 -14.00 -4.12
N ALA A 99 5.26 -15.10 -4.03
CA ALA A 99 4.69 -16.42 -3.73
C ALA A 99 4.00 -16.43 -2.36
N ILE A 100 4.64 -15.88 -1.33
CA ILE A 100 4.06 -15.75 0.02
C ILE A 100 2.80 -14.87 -0.02
N MET A 101 2.87 -13.73 -0.71
CA MET A 101 1.73 -12.82 -0.89
C MET A 101 0.52 -13.54 -1.49
N VAL A 102 0.74 -14.33 -2.56
CA VAL A 102 -0.32 -15.10 -3.23
C VAL A 102 -0.88 -16.17 -2.29
N CYS A 103 -0.04 -16.92 -1.57
CA CYS A 103 -0.49 -17.93 -0.61
C CYS A 103 -1.36 -17.31 0.49
N VAL A 104 -0.96 -16.15 1.03
CA VAL A 104 -1.72 -15.42 2.05
C VAL A 104 -3.08 -14.97 1.49
N GLU A 105 -3.11 -14.40 0.29
CA GLU A 105 -4.37 -14.01 -0.37
C GLU A 105 -5.30 -15.20 -0.60
N LEU A 106 -4.78 -16.35 -1.05
CA LEU A 106 -5.58 -17.56 -1.27
C LEU A 106 -6.15 -18.12 0.03
N TYR A 107 -5.35 -18.16 1.10
CA TYR A 107 -5.81 -18.60 2.42
C TYR A 107 -6.99 -17.73 2.91
N PHE A 108 -6.88 -16.41 2.78
CA PHE A 108 -7.91 -15.47 3.19
C PHE A 108 -9.10 -15.35 2.23
N SER A 109 -8.95 -15.79 0.98
CA SER A 109 -10.05 -15.85 0.01
C SER A 109 -10.88 -17.13 0.13
N THR A 110 -10.28 -18.20 0.66
CA THR A 110 -10.95 -19.51 0.82
C THR A 110 -11.76 -19.59 2.11
N ARG A 111 -11.44 -18.74 3.09
CA ARG A 111 -12.13 -18.62 4.37
C ARG A 111 -13.12 -17.45 4.38
#